data_AF-A0A1I7SKF8-F1
#
_entry.id   AF-A0A1I7SKF8-F1
#
_cell.length_a   1.000
_cell.length_b   1.000
_cell.length_c   1.000
_cell.angle_alpha   90.00
_cell.angle_beta   90.00
_cell.angle_gamma   90.00
#
_symmetry.space_group_name_H-M   'P 1'
#
loop_
_entity.id
_entity.type
_entity.pdbx_description
1 polymer ?
#
loop_
_entity_poly.entity_id
_entity_poly.type
_entity_poly.pdbx_seq_one_letter_code
_entity_poly.pdbx_strand_id
1 'polypeptide(L)'
;DDRAALPLISSLPRTYYTTADACGPDGQVCCQFDFGPSARSDCFHRFEPSNVSTPAFAKKLVNQYRKLQEYYRSSSLLVPIGDDFFFSNPADWTENYENYKVLMDFINSHKDFNMKVRLKAGSKE
;
A
#
# COMPACT_ATOMS: atom_id res chain seq x y z
N ASP A 1 -37.74 3.74 -15.50
CA ASP A 1 -37.24 2.39 -15.20
C ASP A 1 -36.33 2.54 -13.98
N ASP A 2 -36.96 2.55 -12.80
CA ASP A 2 -36.35 2.95 -11.52
C ASP A 2 -35.67 1.77 -10.84
N ARG A 3 -34.76 1.09 -11.55
CA ARG A 3 -33.75 0.28 -10.85
C ARG A 3 -32.74 1.24 -10.27
N ALA A 4 -32.96 1.68 -9.02
CA ALA A 4 -31.95 2.35 -8.23
C ALA A 4 -30.63 1.60 -8.40
N ALA A 5 -29.59 2.29 -8.90
CA ALA A 5 -28.30 1.67 -9.17
C ALA A 5 -27.81 1.01 -7.88
N LEU A 6 -27.60 -0.30 -7.93
CA LEU A 6 -27.05 -1.03 -6.78
C LEU A 6 -25.66 -0.45 -6.46
N PRO A 7 -25.31 -0.29 -5.17
CA PRO A 7 -24.03 0.26 -4.79
C PRO A 7 -22.90 -0.67 -5.23
N LEU A 8 -21.81 -0.07 -5.73
CA LEU A 8 -20.56 -0.80 -5.95
C LEU A 8 -19.92 -1.10 -4.59
N ILE A 9 -19.69 -2.37 -4.30
CA ILE A 9 -19.05 -2.83 -3.07
C ILE A 9 -17.64 -3.32 -3.39
N SER A 10 -16.65 -2.83 -2.64
CA SER A 10 -15.27 -3.34 -2.67
C SER A 10 -14.94 -3.92 -1.30
N SER A 11 -14.74 -5.24 -1.24
CA SER A 11 -14.28 -5.91 -0.03
C SER A 11 -12.79 -6.17 -0.13
N LEU A 12 -12.04 -5.89 0.94
CA LEU A 12 -10.65 -6.32 1.03
C LEU A 12 -10.61 -7.87 1.05
N PRO A 13 -9.67 -8.50 0.33
CA PRO A 13 -9.58 -9.96 0.24
C PRO A 13 -8.81 -10.59 1.42
N ARG A 14 -8.46 -9.78 2.42
CA ARG A 14 -7.56 -10.13 3.53
C ARG A 14 -8.23 -9.85 4.87
N THR A 15 -7.67 -10.42 5.93
CA THR A 15 -8.29 -10.50 7.26
C THR A 15 -8.37 -9.14 7.94
N TYR A 16 -7.32 -8.34 7.80
CA TYR A 16 -7.17 -7.05 8.46
C TYR A 16 -6.99 -5.91 7.45
N TYR A 17 -7.35 -4.70 7.88
CA TYR A 17 -7.19 -3.47 7.08
C TYR A 17 -5.80 -2.83 7.23
N THR A 18 -4.92 -3.43 8.03
CA THR A 18 -3.60 -2.87 8.33
C THR A 18 -2.71 -2.87 7.10
N THR A 19 -1.75 -1.95 7.02
CA THR A 19 -0.75 -1.90 5.93
C THR A 19 -0.12 -3.27 5.67
N ALA A 20 0.25 -3.98 6.75
CA ALA A 20 0.93 -5.27 6.68
C ALA A 20 0.04 -6.43 6.17
N ASP A 21 -1.28 -6.33 6.23
CA ASP A 21 -2.19 -7.36 5.70
C ASP A 21 -2.78 -6.97 4.32
N ALA A 22 -2.93 -5.66 4.07
CA ALA A 22 -3.61 -5.15 2.89
C ALA A 22 -2.70 -4.98 1.65
N CYS A 23 -1.38 -4.86 1.82
CA CYS A 23 -0.44 -4.65 0.73
C CYS A 23 -0.33 -5.86 -0.24
N GLY A 24 -0.54 -7.08 0.24
CA GLY A 24 -0.50 -8.31 -0.57
C GLY A 24 -0.34 -9.57 0.29
N PRO A 25 -0.40 -10.78 -0.30
CA PRO A 25 -0.55 -12.05 0.43
C PRO A 25 0.54 -12.35 1.47
N ASP A 26 1.75 -11.79 1.33
CA ASP A 26 2.87 -12.06 2.22
C ASP A 26 3.03 -10.95 3.27
N GLY A 27 2.54 -11.21 4.49
CA GLY A 27 2.60 -10.25 5.60
C GLY A 27 4.03 -9.87 6.02
N GLN A 28 5.01 -10.77 5.87
CA GLN A 28 6.41 -10.50 6.24
C GLN A 28 7.12 -9.61 5.20
N VAL A 29 6.64 -9.59 3.96
CA VAL A 29 7.03 -8.58 2.99
C VAL A 29 6.27 -7.28 3.21
N CYS A 30 4.96 -7.36 3.47
CA CYS A 30 4.10 -6.17 3.60
C CYS A 30 4.41 -5.34 4.85
N CYS A 31 4.83 -5.95 5.96
CA CYS A 31 5.24 -5.24 7.17
C CYS A 31 6.46 -4.32 6.96
N GLN A 32 7.28 -4.59 5.91
CA GLN A 32 8.37 -3.69 5.52
C GLN A 32 7.87 -2.36 4.92
N PHE A 33 6.58 -2.23 4.60
CA PHE A 33 5.99 -1.01 4.06
C PHE A 33 5.10 -0.29 5.09
N ASP A 34 5.06 -0.80 6.33
CA ASP A 34 4.41 -0.16 7.47
C ASP A 34 5.37 0.89 8.07
N PHE A 35 5.39 2.08 7.46
CA PHE A 35 6.33 3.15 7.81
C PHE A 35 5.82 4.02 8.97
N GLY A 36 6.74 4.65 9.70
CA GLY A 36 6.42 5.61 10.74
C GLY A 36 6.53 5.06 12.17
N PRO A 37 6.62 5.95 13.16
CA PRO A 37 6.70 5.58 14.57
C PRO A 37 5.46 4.85 15.10
N SER A 38 4.29 5.03 14.47
CA SER A 38 3.07 4.31 14.85
C SER A 38 2.96 2.90 14.25
N ALA A 39 3.93 2.47 13.44
CA ALA A 39 3.96 1.15 12.80
C ALA A 39 4.09 0.01 13.82
N ARG A 40 3.01 -0.76 13.96
CA ARG A 40 2.85 -1.79 14.99
C ARG A 40 2.84 -3.23 14.46
N SER A 41 3.04 -3.42 13.15
CA SER A 41 3.11 -4.76 12.58
C SER A 41 4.26 -5.59 13.16
N ASP A 42 4.01 -6.88 13.39
CA ASP A 42 5.03 -7.85 13.74
C ASP A 42 5.89 -8.14 12.50
N CYS A 43 7.18 -7.79 12.56
CA CYS A 43 8.05 -7.74 11.40
C CYS A 43 9.47 -8.16 11.77
N PHE A 44 9.89 -9.36 11.33
CA PHE A 44 11.23 -9.88 11.60
C PHE A 44 12.33 -9.01 10.98
N HIS A 45 12.03 -8.41 9.84
CA HIS A 45 12.93 -7.53 9.10
C HIS A 45 12.22 -6.23 8.80
N ARG A 46 12.19 -5.31 9.77
CA ARG A 46 11.68 -3.96 9.54
C ARG A 46 12.47 -3.27 8.42
N PHE A 47 11.81 -2.30 7.79
CA PHE A 47 12.46 -1.52 6.76
C PHE A 47 13.64 -0.75 7.35
N GLU A 48 14.68 -0.61 6.53
CA GLU A 48 15.79 0.29 6.81
C GLU A 48 15.66 1.48 5.85
N PRO A 49 15.71 2.74 6.32
CA PRO A 49 15.58 3.91 5.45
C PRO A 49 16.56 3.91 4.27
N SER A 50 17.77 3.35 4.44
CA SER A 50 18.75 3.21 3.36
C SER A 50 18.30 2.31 2.21
N ASN A 51 17.34 1.42 2.44
CA ASN A 51 16.90 0.42 1.47
C ASN A 51 15.73 0.89 0.60
N VAL A 52 15.02 1.96 1.00
CA VAL A 52 13.78 2.40 0.33
C VAL A 52 14.02 2.78 -1.14
N SER A 53 15.19 3.31 -1.45
CA SER A 53 15.61 3.73 -2.78
C SER A 53 16.13 2.58 -3.65
N THR A 54 16.27 1.37 -3.09
CA THR A 54 16.86 0.25 -3.83
C THR A 54 15.85 -0.39 -4.80
N PRO A 55 16.29 -0.77 -6.01
CA PRO A 55 15.44 -1.51 -6.95
C PRO A 55 14.85 -2.79 -6.36
N ALA A 56 15.59 -3.47 -5.49
CA ALA A 56 15.15 -4.71 -4.85
C ALA A 56 13.94 -4.48 -3.92
N PHE A 57 13.95 -3.38 -3.18
CA PHE A 57 12.88 -3.04 -2.26
C PHE A 57 11.58 -2.68 -2.98
N ALA A 58 11.65 -1.85 -4.04
CA ALA A 58 10.49 -1.55 -4.86
C ALA A 58 9.91 -2.80 -5.56
N LYS A 59 10.77 -3.72 -6.03
CA LYS A 59 10.33 -5.00 -6.62
C LYS A 59 9.54 -5.86 -5.64
N LYS A 60 9.87 -5.85 -4.34
CA LYS A 60 9.08 -6.54 -3.31
C LYS A 60 7.64 -6.02 -3.27
N LEU A 61 7.45 -4.70 -3.24
CA LEU A 61 6.14 -4.07 -3.23
C LEU A 61 5.34 -4.38 -4.51
N VAL A 62 5.96 -4.21 -5.68
CA VAL A 62 5.34 -4.51 -6.98
C VAL A 62 4.86 -5.96 -7.05
N ASN A 63 5.65 -6.89 -6.55
CA ASN A 63 5.28 -8.31 -6.52
C ASN A 63 4.09 -8.57 -5.59
N GLN A 64 3.99 -7.89 -4.43
CA GLN A 64 2.83 -8.00 -3.54
C GLN A 64 1.56 -7.42 -4.19
N TYR A 65 1.66 -6.25 -4.82
CA TYR A 65 0.54 -5.64 -5.55
C TYR A 65 0.06 -6.52 -6.72
N ARG A 66 0.98 -7.14 -7.47
CA ARG A 66 0.61 -8.07 -8.55
C ARG A 66 -0.14 -9.29 -8.03
N LYS A 67 0.31 -9.89 -6.93
CA LYS A 67 -0.41 -11.01 -6.32
C LYS A 67 -1.75 -10.58 -5.73
N LEU A 68 -1.83 -9.37 -5.17
CA LEU A 68 -3.09 -8.81 -4.69
C LEU A 68 -4.08 -8.58 -5.84
N GLN A 69 -3.61 -8.17 -7.02
CA GLN A 69 -4.42 -7.95 -8.22
C GLN A 69 -5.21 -9.19 -8.65
N GLU A 70 -4.69 -10.40 -8.39
CA GLU A 70 -5.33 -11.67 -8.76
C GLU A 70 -6.68 -11.89 -8.06
N TYR A 71 -6.92 -11.22 -6.92
CA TYR A 71 -8.20 -11.28 -6.20
C TYR A 71 -9.28 -10.35 -6.78
N TYR A 72 -8.92 -9.43 -7.68
CA TYR A 72 -9.81 -8.40 -8.21
C TYR A 72 -10.05 -8.58 -9.71
N ARG A 73 -11.26 -8.25 -10.16
CA ARG A 73 -11.66 -8.26 -11.58
C ARG A 73 -11.50 -6.88 -12.26
N SER A 74 -10.84 -5.92 -11.61
CA SER A 74 -10.55 -4.57 -12.12
C SER A 74 -9.09 -4.42 -12.53
N SER A 75 -8.76 -3.45 -13.38
CA SER A 75 -7.36 -3.09 -13.69
C SER A 75 -6.71 -2.16 -12.66
N SER A 76 -7.44 -1.84 -11.59
CA SER A 76 -7.02 -0.91 -10.54
C SER A 76 -7.19 -1.56 -9.18
N LEU A 77 -6.21 -1.33 -8.31
CA LEU A 77 -6.21 -1.75 -6.91
C LEU A 77 -6.35 -0.54 -5.99
N LEU A 78 -7.10 -0.74 -4.91
CA LEU A 78 -7.08 0.13 -3.75
C LEU A 78 -6.32 -0.60 -2.64
N VAL A 79 -5.23 -0.01 -2.17
CA VAL A 79 -4.41 -0.55 -1.09
C VAL A 79 -4.42 0.46 0.06
N PRO A 80 -5.07 0.15 1.19
CA PRO A 80 -5.04 1.02 2.36
C PRO A 80 -3.65 1.03 3.01
N ILE A 81 -3.28 2.18 3.57
CA ILE A 81 -2.08 2.40 4.38
C ILE A 81 -2.57 2.95 5.71
N GLY A 82 -2.22 2.28 6.80
CA GLY A 82 -2.54 2.69 8.15
C GLY A 82 -3.00 1.53 9.03
N ASP A 83 -3.49 1.91 10.20
CA ASP A 83 -3.94 1.05 11.28
C ASP A 83 -4.69 1.91 12.33
N ASP A 84 -5.08 1.33 13.47
CA ASP A 84 -5.70 2.08 14.58
C ASP A 84 -4.80 3.23 15.04
N PHE A 85 -5.35 4.44 15.04
CA PHE A 85 -4.66 5.66 15.47
C PHE A 85 -3.34 5.94 14.72
N PHE A 86 -3.13 5.34 13.54
CA PHE A 86 -1.84 5.29 12.88
C PHE A 86 -1.25 6.65 12.47
N PHE A 87 -2.10 7.65 12.21
CA PHE A 87 -1.66 9.00 11.85
C PHE A 87 -1.79 10.01 12.99
N SER A 88 -1.78 9.53 14.25
CA SER A 88 -1.88 10.38 15.44
C SER A 88 -0.55 11.05 15.81
N ASN A 89 0.59 10.48 15.42
CA ASN A 89 1.88 11.15 15.51
C ASN A 89 2.13 11.93 14.21
N PRO A 90 2.41 13.25 14.26
CA PRO A 90 2.71 14.03 13.07
C PRO A 90 3.83 13.47 12.19
N ALA A 91 4.81 12.77 12.77
CA ALA A 91 5.90 12.15 12.02
C ALA A 91 5.43 11.03 11.08
N ASP A 92 4.32 10.35 11.39
CA ASP A 92 3.76 9.29 10.53
C ASP A 92 3.41 9.83 9.14
N TRP A 93 2.91 11.07 9.06
CA TRP A 93 2.58 11.72 7.79
C TRP A 93 3.82 11.90 6.91
N THR A 94 4.90 12.44 7.48
CA THR A 94 6.14 12.70 6.76
C THR A 94 6.81 11.40 6.33
N GLU A 95 6.98 10.44 7.26
CA GLU A 95 7.64 9.18 6.95
C GLU A 95 6.87 8.34 5.92
N ASN A 96 5.53 8.28 6.03
CA ASN A 96 4.74 7.56 5.02
C ASN A 96 4.83 8.26 3.68
N TYR A 97 4.64 9.58 3.62
CA TYR A 97 4.67 10.31 2.36
C TYR A 97 6.02 10.19 1.65
N GLU A 98 7.13 10.44 2.36
CA GLU A 98 8.47 10.45 1.76
C GLU A 98 8.89 9.06 1.29
N ASN A 99 8.68 8.02 2.10
CA ASN A 99 9.05 6.65 1.73
C ASN A 99 8.21 6.12 0.56
N TYR A 100 6.88 6.30 0.61
CA TYR A 100 6.03 5.91 -0.52
C TYR A 100 6.32 6.76 -1.76
N LYS A 101 6.67 8.04 -1.62
CA LYS A 101 7.04 8.88 -2.76
C LYS A 101 8.24 8.32 -3.51
N VAL A 102 9.31 7.94 -2.81
CA VAL A 102 10.50 7.31 -3.42
C VAL A 102 10.11 6.04 -4.18
N LEU A 103 9.30 5.17 -3.56
CA LEU A 103 8.83 3.93 -4.17
C LEU A 103 7.97 4.19 -5.41
N MET A 104 7.02 5.12 -5.33
CA MET A 104 6.14 5.46 -6.44
C MET A 104 6.93 6.07 -7.61
N ASP A 105 7.86 6.98 -7.34
CA ASP A 105 8.69 7.62 -8.38
C ASP A 105 9.56 6.57 -9.08
N PHE A 106 10.13 5.61 -8.33
CA PHE A 106 10.85 4.47 -8.90
C PHE A 106 9.92 3.59 -9.75
N ILE A 107 8.78 3.14 -9.23
CA ILE A 107 7.88 2.25 -9.95
C ILE A 107 7.34 2.91 -11.22
N ASN A 108 6.94 4.18 -11.14
CA ASN A 108 6.35 4.93 -12.26
C ASN A 108 7.35 5.27 -13.38
N SER A 109 8.65 5.31 -13.07
CA SER A 109 9.71 5.53 -14.08
C SER A 109 10.14 4.26 -14.81
N HIS A 110 9.77 3.08 -14.30
CA HIS A 110 10.18 1.77 -14.82
C HIS A 110 9.04 1.10 -15.61
N LYS A 111 9.04 1.29 -16.93
CA LYS A 111 7.98 0.79 -17.84
C LYS A 111 7.82 -0.74 -17.82
N ASP A 112 8.86 -1.47 -17.47
CA ASP A 112 8.86 -2.93 -17.31
C ASP A 112 7.93 -3.42 -16.19
N PHE A 113 7.58 -2.55 -15.24
CA PHE A 113 6.58 -2.90 -14.23
C PHE A 113 5.14 -2.87 -14.74
N ASN A 114 4.85 -2.15 -15.83
CA ASN A 114 3.51 -1.91 -16.36
C ASN A 114 2.51 -1.50 -15.25
N MET A 115 2.93 -0.56 -14.40
CA MET A 115 2.19 -0.14 -13.21
C MET A 115 2.25 1.38 -13.06
N LYS A 116 1.17 1.98 -12.57
CA LYS A 116 1.13 3.39 -12.16
C LYS A 116 0.60 3.48 -10.73
N VAL A 117 1.44 3.93 -9.80
CA VAL A 117 1.12 4.06 -8.37
C VAL A 117 1.01 5.52 -8.01
N ARG A 118 0.02 5.87 -7.19
CA ARG A 118 -0.19 7.22 -6.65
C ARG A 118 -0.86 7.14 -5.29
N LEU A 119 -0.50 8.05 -4.38
CA LEU A 119 -1.29 8.31 -3.20
C LEU A 119 -2.62 8.95 -3.62
N LYS A 120 -3.70 8.54 -2.98
CA LYS A 120 -5.01 9.14 -3.14
C LYS A 120 -5.63 9.32 -1.76
N ALA A 121 -5.74 10.57 -1.32
CA ALA A 121 -6.60 10.92 -0.21
C ALA A 121 -8.06 10.95 -0.69
N GLY A 122 -9.01 10.68 0.19
CA GLY A 122 -10.41 10.98 -0.08
C GLY A 122 -10.53 12.49 -0.37
N SER A 123 -11.14 12.83 -1.50
CA SER A 123 -11.58 14.21 -1.70
C SER A 123 -12.58 14.53 -0.59
N LYS A 124 -12.38 15.63 0.13
CA LYS A 124 -13.51 16.24 0.82
C LYS A 124 -14.52 16.58 -0.27
N GLU A 125 -15.71 15.99 -0.18
CA GLU A 125 -16.89 16.56 -0.84
C GLU A 125 -17.09 18.01 -0.38
#